data_AF-A0A352IPH0-F1
#
_entry.id   AF-A0A352IPH0-F1
#
_cell.length_a   1.000
_cell.length_b   1.000
_cell.length_c   1.000
_cell.angle_alpha   90.00
_cell.angle_beta   90.00
_cell.angle_gamma   90.00
#
_symmetry.space_group_name_H-M   'P 1'
#
loop_
_entity.id
_entity.type
_entity.pdbx_description
1 polymer ?
#
loop_
_entity_poly.entity_id
_entity_poly.type
_entity_poly.pdbx_seq_one_letter_code
_entity_poly.pdbx_strand_id
1 'polypeptide(L)'
;MDWQGWFALGLAGTALILMSAGRFAPHLVMMGVLVVLSASGIVSADQALAGFSNSGLITVVAMFVVAAGIHHSGGVDLLVHHLLRNPKTVRSAQARIALPVSLLSGFLNNTPVVATMIPAVHAWSRKIGISPSKLMIPLSYSAILGGTLTLIGTSTNL
;
A
#
# COMPACT_ATOMS: atom_id res chain seq x y z
N MET A 1 -24.28 -20.71 -17.93
CA MET A 1 -22.86 -20.26 -17.93
C MET A 1 -22.15 -21.05 -19.00
N ASP A 2 -21.62 -20.37 -20.01
CA ASP A 2 -20.85 -21.00 -21.09
C ASP A 2 -19.54 -21.62 -20.56
N TRP A 3 -18.90 -22.50 -21.34
CA TRP A 3 -17.66 -23.18 -20.95
C TRP A 3 -16.56 -22.19 -20.51
N GLN A 4 -16.53 -21.01 -21.14
CA GLN A 4 -15.63 -19.92 -20.83
C GLN A 4 -15.80 -19.42 -19.38
N GLY A 5 -17.04 -19.38 -18.87
CA GLY A 5 -17.33 -18.97 -17.51
C GLY A 5 -16.77 -19.93 -16.47
N TRP A 6 -16.96 -21.23 -16.66
CA TRP A 6 -16.40 -22.25 -15.78
C TRP A 6 -14.87 -22.28 -15.82
N PHE A 7 -14.29 -22.11 -17.01
CA PHE A 7 -12.84 -22.01 -17.19
C PHE A 7 -12.26 -20.79 -16.46
N ALA A 8 -12.87 -19.61 -16.62
CA ALA A 8 -12.44 -18.40 -15.94
C ALA A 8 -12.54 -18.52 -14.41
N LEU A 9 -13.61 -19.12 -13.89
CA LEU A 9 -13.75 -19.37 -12.45
C LEU A 9 -12.69 -20.34 -11.92
N GLY A 10 -12.41 -21.43 -12.64
CA GLY A 10 -11.37 -22.38 -12.26
C GLY A 10 -9.97 -21.73 -12.26
N LEU A 11 -9.69 -20.89 -13.24
CA LEU A 11 -8.44 -20.14 -13.32
C LEU A 11 -8.31 -19.11 -12.19
N ALA A 12 -9.38 -18.38 -11.88
CA ALA A 12 -9.42 -17.44 -10.76
C ALA A 12 -9.21 -18.14 -9.41
N GLY A 13 -9.87 -19.29 -9.18
CA GLY A 13 -9.66 -20.10 -7.99
C GLY A 13 -8.22 -20.60 -7.85
N THR A 14 -7.62 -21.04 -8.96
CA THR A 14 -6.22 -21.47 -8.99
C THR A 14 -5.28 -20.31 -8.67
N ALA A 15 -5.51 -19.13 -9.25
CA ALA A 15 -4.74 -17.92 -8.97
C ALA A 15 -4.80 -17.55 -7.47
N LEU A 16 -6.00 -17.60 -6.88
CA LEU A 16 -6.20 -17.33 -5.45
C LEU A 16 -5.39 -18.31 -4.57
N ILE A 17 -5.43 -19.60 -4.89
CA ILE A 17 -4.67 -20.63 -4.15
C ILE A 17 -3.17 -20.39 -4.27
N LEU A 18 -2.67 -20.11 -5.47
CA LEU A 18 -1.24 -19.86 -5.71
C LEU A 18 -0.75 -18.61 -4.96
N MET A 19 -1.54 -17.53 -4.94
CA MET A 19 -1.22 -16.32 -4.18
C MET A 19 -1.27 -16.57 -2.67
N SER A 20 -2.28 -17.30 -2.19
CA SER A 20 -2.45 -17.60 -0.77
C SER A 20 -1.36 -18.55 -0.23
N ALA A 21 -0.82 -19.42 -1.09
CA ALA A 21 0.29 -20.29 -0.74
C ALA A 21 1.63 -19.54 -0.52
N GLY A 22 1.72 -18.27 -0.93
CA GLY A 22 2.91 -17.41 -0.71
C GLY A 22 4.18 -17.85 -1.43
N ARG A 23 4.11 -18.86 -2.32
CA ARG A 23 5.27 -19.41 -3.04
C ARG A 23 5.67 -18.60 -4.27
N PHE A 24 4.71 -17.94 -4.89
CA PHE A 24 4.91 -17.16 -6.10
C PHE A 24 4.60 -15.69 -5.85
N ALA A 25 5.37 -14.80 -6.48
CA ALA A 25 5.07 -13.37 -6.41
C ALA A 25 3.71 -13.08 -7.07
N PRO A 26 2.83 -12.28 -6.45
CA PRO A 26 1.48 -12.02 -6.97
C PRO A 26 1.43 -11.55 -8.43
N HIS A 27 2.40 -10.72 -8.84
CA HIS A 27 2.48 -10.21 -10.21
C HIS A 27 2.76 -11.33 -11.23
N LEU A 28 3.53 -12.36 -10.89
CA LEU A 28 3.79 -13.50 -11.78
C LEU A 28 2.54 -14.34 -11.98
N VAL A 29 1.78 -14.57 -10.91
CA VAL A 29 0.51 -15.31 -10.97
C VAL A 29 -0.48 -14.56 -11.86
N MET A 30 -0.64 -13.25 -11.67
CA MET A 30 -1.55 -12.42 -12.46
C MET A 30 -1.16 -12.34 -13.94
N MET A 31 0.13 -12.20 -14.24
CA MET A 31 0.62 -12.26 -15.63
C MET A 31 0.35 -13.62 -16.26
N GLY A 32 0.53 -14.71 -15.52
CA GLY A 32 0.20 -16.06 -15.99
C GLY A 32 -1.29 -16.22 -16.32
N VAL A 33 -2.17 -15.72 -15.46
CA VAL A 33 -3.63 -15.71 -15.71
C VAL A 33 -3.96 -14.94 -16.99
N LEU A 34 -3.39 -13.75 -17.17
CA LEU A 34 -3.60 -12.92 -18.37
C LEU A 34 -3.15 -13.65 -19.64
N VAL A 35 -1.99 -14.30 -19.61
CA VAL A 35 -1.46 -15.09 -20.74
C VAL A 35 -2.40 -16.25 -21.07
N VAL A 36 -2.89 -17.00 -20.07
CA VAL A 36 -3.81 -18.12 -20.28
C VAL A 36 -5.14 -17.65 -20.86
N LEU A 37 -5.70 -16.54 -20.36
CA LEU A 37 -6.96 -15.97 -20.88
C LEU A 37 -6.82 -15.42 -22.31
N SER A 38 -5.67 -14.82 -22.63
CA SER A 38 -5.39 -14.31 -23.97
C SER A 38 -5.16 -15.45 -24.96
N ALA A 39 -4.38 -16.48 -24.57
CA ALA A 39 -4.08 -17.64 -25.41
C ALA A 39 -5.32 -18.53 -25.66
N SER A 40 -6.27 -18.56 -24.72
CA SER A 40 -7.56 -19.25 -24.88
C SER A 40 -8.57 -18.47 -25.73
N GLY A 41 -8.24 -17.25 -26.16
CA GLY A 41 -9.11 -16.39 -26.95
C GLY A 41 -10.34 -15.86 -26.20
N ILE A 42 -10.38 -16.04 -24.87
CA ILE A 42 -11.47 -15.55 -24.01
C ILE A 42 -11.37 -14.03 -23.84
N VAL A 43 -10.14 -13.52 -23.80
CA VAL A 43 -9.84 -12.08 -23.70
C VAL A 43 -9.08 -11.64 -24.94
N SER A 44 -9.56 -10.58 -25.60
CA SER A 44 -8.86 -10.00 -26.77
C SER A 44 -7.63 -9.19 -26.33
N ALA A 45 -6.70 -8.94 -27.26
CA ALA A 45 -5.51 -8.12 -26.99
C ALA A 45 -5.88 -6.72 -26.49
N ASP A 46 -6.92 -6.11 -27.06
CA ASP A 46 -7.41 -4.79 -26.62
C ASP A 46 -7.98 -4.84 -25.21
N GLN A 47 -8.72 -5.88 -24.84
CA GLN A 47 -9.25 -6.06 -23.49
C GLN A 47 -8.14 -6.32 -22.47
N ALA A 48 -7.14 -7.12 -22.85
CA ALA A 48 -5.96 -7.38 -22.02
C ALA A 48 -5.17 -6.08 -21.77
N LEU A 49 -4.98 -5.25 -22.79
CA LEU A 49 -4.28 -3.96 -22.68
C LEU A 49 -5.11 -2.90 -21.94
N ALA A 50 -6.44 -2.92 -22.07
CA ALA A 50 -7.33 -1.97 -21.40
C ALA A 50 -7.17 -1.99 -19.87
N GLY A 51 -6.87 -3.16 -19.28
CA GLY A 51 -6.59 -3.29 -17.86
C GLY A 51 -5.39 -2.45 -17.37
N PHE A 52 -4.38 -2.23 -18.23
CA PHE A 52 -3.22 -1.39 -17.90
C PHE A 52 -3.52 0.12 -17.99
N SER A 53 -4.59 0.52 -18.67
CA SER A 53 -5.06 1.90 -18.73
C SER A 53 -6.06 2.26 -17.62
N ASN A 54 -6.22 1.40 -16.62
CA ASN A 54 -7.15 1.62 -15.52
C ASN A 54 -6.79 2.89 -14.72
N SER A 55 -7.78 3.75 -14.49
CA SER A 55 -7.61 5.02 -13.75
C SER A 55 -7.12 4.81 -12.32
N GLY A 56 -7.50 3.70 -11.67
CA GLY A 56 -7.00 3.30 -10.36
C GLY A 56 -5.50 3.00 -10.37
N LEU A 57 -4.99 2.28 -11.39
CA LEU A 57 -3.55 2.04 -11.55
C LEU A 57 -2.78 3.35 -11.69
N ILE A 58 -3.25 4.26 -12.55
CA ILE A 58 -2.64 5.58 -12.77
C ILE A 58 -2.63 6.39 -11.47
N THR A 59 -3.73 6.35 -10.71
CA THR A 59 -3.85 7.03 -9.41
C THR A 59 -2.82 6.51 -8.42
N VAL A 60 -2.69 5.19 -8.27
CA VAL A 60 -1.70 4.58 -7.37
C VAL A 60 -0.28 5.01 -7.74
N VAL A 61 0.07 4.99 -9.03
CA VAL A 61 1.39 5.43 -9.52
C VAL A 61 1.64 6.90 -9.19
N ALA A 62 0.67 7.79 -9.42
CA ALA A 62 0.78 9.21 -9.09
C ALA A 62 1.03 9.41 -7.59
N MET A 63 0.36 8.65 -6.72
CA MET A 63 0.55 8.73 -5.28
C MET A 63 1.93 8.25 -4.83
N PHE A 64 2.52 7.26 -5.49
CA PHE A 64 3.91 6.86 -5.26
C PHE A 64 4.88 8.00 -5.60
N VAL A 65 4.64 8.72 -6.69
CA VAL A 65 5.45 9.90 -7.06
C VAL A 65 5.32 11.01 -6.01
N VAL A 66 4.10 11.32 -5.55
CA VAL A 66 3.87 12.31 -4.49
C VAL A 66 4.56 11.90 -3.18
N ALA A 67 4.42 10.65 -2.76
CA ALA A 67 5.08 10.14 -1.56
C ALA A 67 6.61 10.21 -1.66
N ALA A 68 7.18 9.87 -2.83
CA ALA A 68 8.61 9.99 -3.09
C ALA A 68 9.08 11.46 -3.06
N GLY A 69 8.26 12.39 -3.57
CA GLY A 69 8.52 13.83 -3.50
C GLY A 69 8.52 14.38 -2.08
N ILE A 70 7.56 13.96 -1.24
CA ILE A 70 7.51 14.35 0.19
C ILE A 70 8.72 13.80 0.95
N HIS A 71 9.19 12.60 0.61
CA HIS A 71 10.39 12.01 1.20
C HIS A 71 11.66 12.79 0.80
N HIS A 72 11.89 13.01 -0.51
CA HIS A 72 13.10 13.70 -0.99
C HIS A 72 13.14 15.19 -0.63
N SER A 73 11.99 15.84 -0.45
CA SER A 73 11.93 17.24 0.00
C SER A 73 12.21 17.44 1.50
N GLY A 74 12.38 16.37 2.27
CA GLY A 74 12.50 16.44 3.74
C GLY A 74 11.18 16.75 4.45
N GLY A 75 10.05 16.70 3.74
CA GLY A 75 8.72 16.91 4.32
C GLY A 75 8.42 15.94 5.45
N VAL A 76 8.86 14.68 5.31
CA VAL A 76 8.79 13.67 6.36
C VAL A 76 9.59 14.08 7.61
N ASP A 77 10.81 14.58 7.43
CA ASP A 77 11.68 15.00 8.53
C ASP A 77 11.12 16.22 9.27
N LEU A 78 10.52 17.17 8.54
CA LEU A 78 9.80 18.30 9.14
C LEU A 78 8.61 17.82 9.99
N LEU A 79 7.85 16.86 9.47
CA LEU A 79 6.70 16.27 10.16
C LEU A 79 7.14 15.59 11.46
N VAL A 80 8.22 14.83 11.42
CA VAL A 80 8.83 14.17 12.58
C VAL A 80 9.39 15.20 13.58
N HIS A 81 10.14 16.19 13.12
CA HIS A 81 10.74 17.19 14.01
C HIS A 81 9.70 18.08 14.69
N HIS A 82 8.64 18.47 13.96
CA HIS A 82 7.68 19.46 14.45
C HIS A 82 6.53 18.82 15.26
N LEU A 83 5.99 17.68 14.82
CA LEU A 83 4.85 17.02 15.48
C LEU A 83 5.26 15.98 16.51
N LEU A 84 6.29 15.16 16.24
CA LEU A 84 6.59 14.03 17.11
C LEU A 84 7.29 14.48 18.42
N ARG A 85 8.10 15.55 18.39
CA ARG A 85 8.75 16.18 19.57
C ARG A 85 9.39 15.13 20.51
N ASN A 86 9.58 15.44 21.80
CA ASN A 86 10.08 14.49 22.82
C ASN A 86 8.94 14.02 23.75
N PRO A 87 8.27 12.89 23.46
CA PRO A 87 7.33 12.28 24.39
C PRO A 87 8.09 11.60 25.55
N LYS A 88 7.48 11.59 26.75
CA LYS A 88 8.06 10.94 27.94
C LYS A 88 7.64 9.48 28.12
N THR A 89 6.63 9.02 27.36
CA THR A 89 6.06 7.67 27.49
C THR A 89 5.81 7.04 26.13
N VAL A 90 5.80 5.70 26.07
CA VAL A 90 5.49 4.93 24.85
C VAL A 90 4.10 5.27 24.33
N ARG A 91 3.08 5.35 25.19
CA ARG A 91 1.71 5.72 24.79
C ARG A 91 1.66 7.10 24.14
N SER A 92 2.38 8.07 24.70
CA SER A 92 2.46 9.41 24.11
C SER A 92 3.17 9.38 22.75
N ALA A 93 4.23 8.58 22.60
CA ALA A 93 4.91 8.43 21.32
C ALA A 93 3.99 7.82 20.24
N GLN A 94 3.22 6.79 20.59
CA GLN A 94 2.26 6.16 19.69
C GLN A 94 1.14 7.12 19.27
N ALA A 95 0.57 7.87 20.21
CA ALA A 95 -0.46 8.87 19.92
C ALA A 95 0.04 9.97 18.99
N ARG A 96 1.32 10.36 19.09
CA ARG A 96 1.94 11.37 18.23
C ARG A 96 2.21 10.88 16.81
N ILE A 97 2.41 9.57 16.62
CA ILE A 97 2.46 8.98 15.27
C ILE A 97 1.06 8.93 14.66
N ALA A 98 0.05 8.60 15.46
CA ALA A 98 -1.26 8.23 14.96
C ALA A 98 -1.90 9.30 14.06
N LEU A 99 -2.09 10.51 14.58
CA LEU A 99 -2.75 11.58 13.84
C LEU A 99 -2.03 11.96 12.53
N PRO A 100 -0.73 12.31 12.53
CA PRO A 100 -0.05 12.69 11.31
C PRO A 100 0.02 11.58 10.25
N VAL A 101 0.25 10.34 10.67
CA VAL A 101 0.31 9.21 9.73
C VAL A 101 -1.08 8.91 9.18
N SER A 102 -2.13 8.93 10.00
CA SER A 102 -3.50 8.73 9.53
C SER A 102 -3.96 9.83 8.58
N LEU A 103 -3.59 11.10 8.82
CA LEU A 103 -3.88 12.18 7.88
C LEU A 103 -3.11 12.00 6.57
N LEU A 104 -1.81 11.68 6.63
CA LEU A 104 -1.00 11.48 5.43
C LEU A 104 -1.52 10.29 4.60
N SER A 105 -1.84 9.17 5.26
CA SER A 105 -2.43 7.99 4.62
C SER A 105 -3.88 8.21 4.16
N GLY A 106 -4.56 9.23 4.67
CA GLY A 106 -5.82 9.70 4.13
C GLY A 106 -5.69 10.28 2.73
N PHE A 107 -4.52 10.81 2.33
CA PHE A 107 -4.30 11.37 1.00
C PHE A 107 -3.31 10.57 0.16
N LEU A 108 -2.67 9.55 0.73
CA LEU A 108 -1.64 8.70 0.14
C LEU A 108 -1.91 7.23 0.43
N ASN A 109 -1.59 6.35 -0.52
CA ASN A 109 -1.72 4.91 -0.31
C ASN A 109 -0.87 4.44 0.88
N ASN A 110 -1.39 3.48 1.65
CA ASN A 110 -0.76 2.96 2.88
C ASN A 110 0.70 2.54 2.69
N THR A 111 1.00 1.82 1.61
CA THR A 111 2.33 1.23 1.35
C THR A 111 3.44 2.28 1.22
N PRO A 112 3.34 3.28 0.31
CA PRO A 112 4.33 4.35 0.23
C PRO A 112 4.47 5.18 1.51
N VAL A 113 3.36 5.43 2.23
CA VAL A 113 3.41 6.16 3.52
C VAL A 113 4.22 5.40 4.55
N VAL A 114 3.94 4.11 4.75
CA VAL A 114 4.68 3.30 5.72
C VAL A 114 6.15 3.18 5.33
N ALA A 115 6.45 2.93 4.05
CA ALA A 115 7.82 2.80 3.56
C ALA A 115 8.66 4.07 3.81
N THR A 116 8.06 5.25 3.60
CA THR A 116 8.73 6.54 3.85
C THR A 116 8.82 6.88 5.35
N MET A 117 7.87 6.45 6.17
CA MET A 117 7.87 6.71 7.61
C MET A 117 8.78 5.78 8.42
N ILE A 118 9.04 4.55 7.97
CA ILE A 118 9.91 3.59 8.67
C ILE A 118 11.27 4.20 9.05
N PRO A 119 12.07 4.76 8.13
CA PRO A 119 13.38 5.31 8.48
C PRO A 119 13.27 6.50 9.45
N ALA A 120 12.27 7.37 9.27
CA ALA A 120 12.07 8.55 10.09
C ALA A 120 11.63 8.19 11.53
N VAL A 121 10.66 7.28 11.67
CA VAL A 121 10.19 6.78 12.97
C VAL A 121 11.29 5.98 13.67
N HIS A 122 12.11 5.23 12.92
CA HIS A 122 13.24 4.49 13.47
C HIS A 122 14.35 5.44 13.97
N ALA A 123 14.68 6.51 13.25
CA ALA A 123 15.60 7.54 13.72
C ALA A 123 15.06 8.26 14.97
N TRP A 124 13.77 8.61 14.95
CA TRP A 124 13.10 9.24 16.08
C TRP A 124 13.06 8.34 17.32
N SER A 125 12.78 7.05 17.16
CA SER A 125 12.72 6.10 18.28
C SER A 125 14.04 6.01 19.04
N ARG A 126 15.17 6.04 18.31
CA ARG A 126 16.51 6.08 18.92
C ARG A 126 16.74 7.37 19.72
N LYS A 127 16.29 8.52 19.21
CA LYS A 127 16.43 9.82 19.88
C LYS A 127 15.67 9.89 21.21
N ILE A 128 14.50 9.24 21.28
CA ILE A 128 13.64 9.24 22.48
C ILE A 128 13.87 8.03 23.40
N GLY A 129 14.82 7.14 23.07
CA GLY A 129 15.13 5.95 23.87
C GLY A 129 14.02 4.89 23.90
N ILE A 130 13.16 4.85 22.88
CA ILE A 130 12.06 3.86 22.78
C ILE A 130 12.42 2.84 21.70
N SER A 131 12.20 1.55 22.00
CA SER A 131 12.41 0.48 21.02
C SER A 131 11.56 0.73 19.75
N PRO A 132 12.16 0.69 18.54
CA PRO A 132 11.43 0.86 17.29
C PRO A 132 10.24 -0.09 17.14
N SER A 133 10.36 -1.34 17.63
CA SER A 133 9.31 -2.35 17.54
C SER A 133 8.00 -1.94 18.21
N LYS A 134 8.07 -1.08 19.24
CA LYS A 134 6.88 -0.54 19.93
C LYS A 134 6.14 0.53 19.12
N LEU A 135 6.74 1.04 18.04
CA LEU A 135 6.20 2.10 17.20
C LEU A 135 5.83 1.61 15.79
N MET A 136 6.46 0.55 15.29
CA MET A 136 6.19 0.02 13.93
C MET A 136 4.76 -0.51 13.76
N ILE A 137 4.23 -1.27 14.73
CA ILE A 137 2.85 -1.76 14.67
C ILE A 137 1.84 -0.61 14.72
N PRO A 138 1.93 0.34 15.66
CA PRO A 138 1.10 1.55 15.65
C PRO A 138 1.18 2.34 14.35
N LEU A 139 2.39 2.54 13.80
CA LEU A 139 2.58 3.19 12.49
C LEU A 139 1.75 2.52 11.40
N SER A 140 1.83 1.18 11.30
CA SER A 140 1.08 0.40 10.31
C SER A 140 -0.44 0.56 10.49
N TYR A 141 -0.95 0.43 11.72
CA TYR A 141 -2.39 0.58 11.98
C TYR A 141 -2.88 2.01 11.74
N SER A 142 -2.09 3.03 12.05
CA SER A 142 -2.44 4.42 11.77
C SER A 142 -2.46 4.71 10.27
N ALA A 143 -1.55 4.12 9.49
CA ALA A 143 -1.61 4.20 8.04
C ALA A 143 -2.88 3.52 7.51
N ILE A 144 -3.17 2.28 7.91
CA ILE A 144 -4.38 1.55 7.50
C ILE A 144 -5.65 2.34 7.84
N LEU A 145 -5.77 2.83 9.08
CA LEU A 145 -6.88 3.69 9.50
C LEU A 145 -7.01 4.92 8.60
N GLY A 146 -5.90 5.61 8.34
CA GLY A 146 -5.88 6.76 7.44
C GLY A 146 -6.33 6.43 6.02
N GLY A 147 -5.83 5.33 5.46
CA GLY A 147 -6.20 4.87 4.12
C GLY A 147 -7.68 4.60 3.93
N THR A 148 -8.40 4.26 5.01
CA THR A 148 -9.86 4.09 4.98
C THR A 148 -10.66 5.38 5.09
N LEU A 149 -10.03 6.53 5.39
CA LEU A 149 -10.73 7.80 5.58
C LEU A 149 -11.15 8.46 4.26
N THR A 150 -10.48 8.18 3.14
CA THR A 150 -10.81 8.78 1.84
C THR A 150 -10.83 7.73 0.72
N LEU A 151 -11.52 8.06 -0.38
CA LEU A 151 -11.51 7.27 -1.63
C LEU A 151 -10.11 7.10 -2.22
N ILE A 152 -9.19 8.02 -1.94
CA ILE A 152 -7.84 8.02 -2.51
C ILE A 152 -6.86 7.24 -1.63
N GLY A 153 -7.15 7.10 -0.32
CA GLY A 153 -6.20 6.60 0.68
C GLY A 153 -5.81 5.12 0.58
N THR A 154 -6.59 4.27 -0.10
CA THR A 154 -6.17 2.88 -0.38
C THR A 154 -6.64 2.42 -1.76
N SER A 155 -5.83 1.61 -2.43
CA SER A 155 -6.17 0.96 -3.70
C SER A 155 -7.39 0.04 -3.60
N THR A 156 -7.80 -0.33 -2.39
CA THR A 156 -9.05 -1.09 -2.15
C THR A 156 -10.30 -0.22 -2.27
N ASN A 157 -10.19 1.10 -2.15
CA ASN A 157 -11.32 2.03 -2.26
C ASN A 157 -11.58 2.50 -3.70
N LEU A 158 -10.59 2.33 -4.59
CA LEU A 158 -10.66 2.60 -6.03
C LEU A 158 -11.10 1.35 -6.79
#